data_AF-A0AA96IT99-F1
#
_entry.id   AF-A0AA96IT99-F1
#
_cell.length_a   1.000
_cell.length_b   1.000
_cell.length_c   1.000
_cell.angle_alpha   90.00
_cell.angle_beta   90.00
_cell.angle_gamma   90.00
#
_symmetry.space_group_name_H-M   'P 1'
#
loop_
_entity.id
_entity.type
_entity.pdbx_description
1 polymer ?
#
loop_
_entity_poly.entity_id
_entity_poly.type
_entity_poly.pdbx_seq_one_letter_code
_entity_poly.pdbx_strand_id
1 'polypeptide(L)'
;MKALDRMACQMASLPAVMDIADEMAVFAGLMRVPAADIVARRELFCDLVERLELSHIDSGWAQLDASNEGFFRGVHAWLAALKRELDLPLDEALIDNLGMSRADAERRMRGA
;
A
#
# COMPACT_ATOMS: atom_id res chain seq x y z
N MET A 1 -3.90 1.72 22.81
CA MET A 1 -3.41 2.28 21.53
C MET A 1 -4.19 1.61 20.40
N LYS A 2 -4.81 2.39 19.51
CA LYS A 2 -5.62 1.82 18.40
C LYS A 2 -4.71 1.10 17.39
N ALA A 3 -5.28 0.29 16.51
CA ALA A 3 -4.49 -0.51 15.57
C ALA A 3 -3.62 0.36 14.63
N LEU A 4 -4.18 1.44 14.08
CA LEU A 4 -3.45 2.36 13.21
C LEU A 4 -2.33 3.12 13.91
N ASP A 5 -2.54 3.54 15.16
CA ASP A 5 -1.51 4.22 15.95
C ASP A 5 -0.27 3.31 16.14
N ARG A 6 -0.50 1.99 16.36
CA ARG A 6 0.58 1.00 16.43
C ARG A 6 1.33 0.86 15.12
N MET A 7 0.59 0.79 14.02
CA MET A 7 1.19 0.67 12.68
C MET A 7 1.99 1.90 12.31
N ALA A 8 1.51 3.10 12.64
CA ALA A 8 2.23 4.34 12.41
C ALA A 8 3.57 4.38 13.17
N CYS A 9 3.58 3.94 14.43
CA CYS A 9 4.82 3.79 15.19
C CYS A 9 5.77 2.77 14.56
N GLN A 10 5.25 1.64 14.09
CA GLN A 10 6.06 0.62 13.41
C GLN A 10 6.67 1.16 12.10
N MET A 11 5.87 1.82 11.27
CA MET A 11 6.34 2.45 10.02
C MET A 11 7.31 3.61 10.24
N ALA A 12 7.30 4.24 11.41
CA ALA A 12 8.31 5.24 11.76
C ALA A 12 9.69 4.63 12.07
N SER A 13 9.73 3.34 12.41
CA SER A 13 10.98 2.59 12.63
C SER A 13 11.51 1.86 11.39
N LEU A 14 10.72 1.82 10.31
CA LEU A 14 11.10 1.23 9.04
C LEU A 14 11.80 2.26 8.14
N PRO A 15 12.68 1.82 7.22
CA PRO A 15 13.22 2.67 6.18
C PRO A 15 12.11 3.33 5.34
N ALA A 16 12.41 4.47 4.73
CA ALA A 16 11.48 5.13 3.80
C ALA A 16 11.21 4.28 2.55
N VAL A 17 12.21 3.50 2.12
CA VAL A 17 12.14 2.52 1.04
C VAL A 17 12.36 1.13 1.64
N MET A 18 11.30 0.34 1.68
CA MET A 18 11.26 -1.01 2.25
C MET A 18 11.51 -2.05 1.16
N ASP A 19 12.00 -3.23 1.52
CA ASP A 19 11.95 -4.35 0.58
C ASP A 19 10.51 -4.87 0.44
N ILE A 20 10.27 -5.66 -0.61
CA ILE A 20 8.92 -6.12 -0.93
C ILE A 20 8.32 -7.02 0.17
N ALA A 21 9.14 -7.72 0.95
CA ALA A 21 8.66 -8.58 2.03
C ALA A 21 8.15 -7.74 3.21
N ASP A 22 8.88 -6.69 3.58
CA ASP A 22 8.47 -5.72 4.59
C ASP A 22 7.20 -4.96 4.15
N GLU A 23 7.13 -4.51 2.89
CA GLU A 23 5.92 -3.88 2.34
C GLU A 23 4.70 -4.80 2.46
N MET A 24 4.83 -6.05 2.03
CA MET A 24 3.76 -7.05 2.11
C MET A 24 3.32 -7.27 3.56
N ALA A 25 4.25 -7.32 4.52
CA ALA A 25 3.93 -7.48 5.93
C ALA A 25 3.13 -6.29 6.49
N VAL A 26 3.51 -5.05 6.11
CA VAL A 26 2.80 -3.85 6.53
C VAL A 26 1.39 -3.80 5.91
N PHE A 27 1.25 -4.07 4.62
CA PHE A 27 -0.06 -4.15 3.96
C PHE A 27 -0.95 -5.23 4.58
N ALA A 28 -0.40 -6.42 4.87
CA ALA A 28 -1.15 -7.48 5.53
C ALA A 28 -1.63 -7.07 6.94
N GLY A 29 -0.85 -6.25 7.64
CA GLY A 29 -1.28 -5.60 8.89
C GLY A 29 -2.42 -4.61 8.67
N LEU A 30 -2.29 -3.77 7.64
CA LEU A 30 -3.25 -2.70 7.32
C LEU A 30 -4.62 -3.27 6.95
N MET A 31 -4.63 -4.35 6.15
CA MET A 31 -5.83 -5.07 5.73
C MET A 31 -6.60 -5.71 6.89
N ARG A 32 -5.99 -5.85 8.06
CA ARG A 32 -6.63 -6.39 9.27
C ARG A 32 -7.19 -5.30 10.20
N VAL A 33 -6.94 -4.02 9.89
CA VAL A 33 -7.48 -2.91 10.67
C VAL A 33 -9.00 -2.84 10.47
N PRO A 34 -9.81 -2.79 11.55
CA PRO A 34 -11.25 -2.64 11.41
C PRO A 34 -11.64 -1.34 10.71
N ALA A 35 -12.64 -1.39 9.82
CA ALA A 35 -13.12 -0.20 9.11
C ALA A 35 -13.51 0.95 10.05
N ALA A 36 -14.07 0.66 11.23
CA ALA A 36 -14.39 1.68 12.23
C ALA A 36 -13.15 2.44 12.74
N ASP A 37 -12.01 1.75 12.88
CA ASP A 37 -10.74 2.38 13.26
C ASP A 37 -10.18 3.22 12.10
N ILE A 38 -10.34 2.74 10.85
CA ILE A 38 -9.95 3.48 9.63
C ILE A 38 -10.74 4.77 9.52
N VAL A 39 -12.07 4.73 9.67
CA VAL A 39 -12.91 5.93 9.64
C VAL A 39 -12.54 6.90 10.76
N ALA A 40 -12.29 6.41 11.97
CA ALA A 40 -11.93 7.23 13.12
C ALA A 40 -10.52 7.88 13.00
N ARG A 41 -9.68 7.38 12.10
CA ARG A 41 -8.29 7.83 11.88
C ARG A 41 -7.99 7.97 10.38
N ARG A 42 -8.95 8.53 9.63
CA ARG A 42 -8.95 8.58 8.17
C ARG A 42 -7.67 9.17 7.59
N GLU A 43 -7.28 10.35 8.07
CA GLU A 43 -6.06 11.05 7.60
C GLU A 43 -4.82 10.19 7.80
N LEU A 44 -4.63 9.67 9.02
CA LEU A 44 -3.51 8.78 9.33
C LEU A 44 -3.49 7.54 8.45
N PHE A 45 -4.65 6.93 8.15
CA PHE A 45 -4.72 5.81 7.23
C PHE A 45 -4.24 6.20 5.83
N CYS A 46 -4.70 7.33 5.30
CA CYS A 46 -4.27 7.82 3.99
C CYS A 46 -2.76 8.08 3.96
N ASP A 47 -2.21 8.75 4.98
CA ASP A 47 -0.78 9.03 5.08
C ASP A 47 0.06 7.74 5.07
N LEU A 48 -0.40 6.68 5.74
CA LEU A 48 0.31 5.39 5.73
C LEU A 48 0.27 4.73 4.36
N VAL A 49 -0.87 4.82 3.66
CA VAL A 49 -1.03 4.27 2.30
C VAL A 49 -0.16 5.03 1.30
N GLU A 50 -0.11 6.36 1.37
CA GLU A 50 0.77 7.20 0.56
C GLU A 50 2.25 6.86 0.79
N ARG A 51 2.68 6.69 2.04
CA ARG A 51 4.06 6.28 2.34
C ARG A 51 4.39 4.89 1.79
N LEU A 52 3.45 3.96 1.82
CA LEU A 52 3.65 2.62 1.27
C LEU A 52 3.76 2.64 -0.25
N GLU A 53 2.96 3.47 -0.93
CA GLU A 53 3.04 3.61 -2.38
C GLU A 53 4.38 4.20 -2.82
N LEU A 54 4.90 5.21 -2.11
CA LEU A 54 6.22 5.78 -2.41
C LEU A 54 7.33 4.73 -2.33
N SER A 55 7.32 3.93 -1.26
CA SER A 55 8.25 2.79 -1.12
C SER A 55 8.12 1.79 -2.28
N HIS A 56 6.87 1.51 -2.67
CA HIS A 56 6.54 0.54 -3.70
C HIS A 56 7.00 0.98 -5.09
N ILE A 57 6.90 2.27 -5.40
CA ILE A 57 7.42 2.86 -6.65
C ILE A 57 8.95 2.78 -6.66
N ASP A 58 9.59 3.17 -5.56
CA ASP A 58 11.05 3.32 -5.51
C ASP A 58 11.79 1.97 -5.56
N SER A 59 11.19 0.90 -5.03
CA SER A 59 11.85 -0.40 -4.96
C SER A 59 10.97 -1.62 -5.20
N GLY A 60 9.68 -1.53 -4.86
CA GLY A 60 8.73 -2.62 -5.03
C GLY A 60 8.58 -3.05 -6.50
N TRP A 61 8.54 -2.10 -7.43
CA TRP A 61 8.44 -2.40 -8.87
C TRP A 61 9.60 -3.24 -9.42
N ALA A 62 10.83 -3.03 -8.93
CA ALA A 62 11.99 -3.81 -9.34
C ALA A 62 12.00 -5.23 -8.73
N GLN A 63 11.24 -5.44 -7.65
CA GLN A 63 11.15 -6.69 -6.90
C GLN A 63 9.87 -7.48 -7.21
N LEU A 64 8.96 -6.92 -8.02
CA LEU A 64 7.74 -7.60 -8.46
C LEU A 64 8.08 -8.86 -9.28
N ASP A 65 7.52 -9.98 -8.86
CA ASP A 65 7.65 -11.27 -9.52
C ASP A 65 6.33 -12.05 -9.51
N ALA A 66 6.33 -13.22 -10.16
CA ALA A 66 5.14 -14.05 -10.26
C ALA A 66 4.62 -14.58 -8.90
N SER A 67 5.45 -14.57 -7.86
CA SER A 67 5.09 -15.04 -6.52
C SER A 67 4.41 -13.96 -5.67
N ASN A 68 4.70 -12.68 -5.92
CA ASN A 68 4.19 -11.57 -5.12
C ASN A 68 3.16 -10.67 -5.84
N GLU A 69 3.11 -10.65 -7.18
CA GLU A 69 2.17 -9.79 -7.93
C GLU A 69 0.71 -10.01 -7.53
N GLY A 70 0.32 -11.26 -7.25
CA GLY A 70 -1.04 -11.59 -6.82
C GLY A 70 -1.44 -10.93 -5.49
N PHE A 71 -0.47 -10.71 -4.59
CA PHE A 71 -0.71 -10.00 -3.33
C PHE A 71 -1.04 -8.53 -3.60
N PHE A 72 -0.24 -7.85 -4.41
CA PHE A 72 -0.41 -6.43 -4.72
C PHE A 72 -1.69 -6.16 -5.52
N ARG A 73 -2.07 -7.05 -6.43
CA ARG A 73 -3.42 -7.01 -7.04
C ARG A 73 -4.55 -7.13 -6.01
N GLY A 74 -4.36 -7.95 -4.99
CA GLY A 74 -5.28 -8.07 -3.86
C GLY A 74 -5.36 -6.79 -3.02
N VAL A 75 -4.21 -6.16 -2.74
CA VAL A 75 -4.13 -4.86 -2.06
C VAL A 75 -4.85 -3.77 -2.86
N HIS A 76 -4.61 -3.68 -4.17
CA HIS A 76 -5.29 -2.76 -5.07
C HIS A 76 -6.82 -2.95 -5.01
N ALA A 77 -7.31 -4.20 -5.15
CA ALA A 77 -8.74 -4.48 -5.11
C ALA A 77 -9.36 -4.11 -3.75
N TRP A 78 -8.65 -4.41 -2.65
CA TRP A 78 -9.07 -4.06 -1.31
C TRP A 78 -9.12 -2.54 -1.09
N LEU A 79 -8.09 -1.79 -1.48
CA LEU A 79 -8.06 -0.33 -1.36
C LEU A 79 -9.14 0.34 -2.21
N ALA A 80 -9.36 -0.11 -3.44
CA ALA A 80 -10.40 0.42 -4.31
C ALA A 80 -11.81 0.22 -3.72
N ALA A 81 -12.08 -0.97 -3.17
CA ALA A 81 -13.34 -1.25 -2.49
C ALA A 81 -13.50 -0.37 -1.23
N LEU A 82 -12.46 -0.31 -0.40
CA LEU A 82 -12.46 0.44 0.85
C LEU A 82 -12.61 1.95 0.62
N LYS A 83 -11.93 2.50 -0.40
CA LYS A 83 -12.06 3.90 -0.82
C LYS A 83 -13.51 4.25 -1.12
N ARG A 84 -14.20 3.40 -1.89
CA ARG A 84 -15.60 3.60 -2.27
C ARG A 84 -16.55 3.42 -1.08
N GLU A 85 -16.33 2.41 -0.25
CA GLU A 85 -17.21 2.10 0.89
C GLU A 85 -17.12 3.14 2.01
N LEU A 86 -15.93 3.68 2.25
CA LEU A 86 -15.66 4.62 3.35
C LEU A 86 -15.47 6.07 2.88
N ASP A 87 -15.62 6.35 1.59
CA ASP A 87 -15.37 7.66 0.97
C ASP A 87 -14.00 8.25 1.37
N LEU A 88 -12.93 7.46 1.14
CA LEU A 88 -11.57 7.87 1.50
C LEU A 88 -10.99 8.82 0.45
N PRO A 89 -10.30 9.90 0.87
CA PRO A 89 -9.67 10.86 -0.03
C PRO A 89 -8.33 10.36 -0.59
N LEU A 90 -8.24 9.09 -0.98
CA LEU A 90 -7.06 8.52 -1.65
C LEU A 90 -7.06 8.87 -3.14
N ASP A 91 -5.90 9.19 -3.70
CA ASP A 91 -5.74 9.34 -5.15
C ASP A 91 -5.97 7.99 -5.87
N GLU A 92 -6.66 8.01 -7.00
CA GLU A 92 -6.82 6.82 -7.85
C GLU A 92 -5.48 6.37 -8.43
N ALA A 93 -4.61 7.30 -8.80
CA ALA A 93 -3.28 7.00 -9.34
C ALA A 93 -2.42 6.24 -8.33
N LEU A 94 -2.53 6.58 -7.05
CA LEU A 94 -1.85 5.86 -5.96
C LEU A 94 -2.32 4.40 -5.92
N ILE A 95 -3.63 4.18 -5.94
CA ILE A 95 -4.19 2.82 -5.87
C ILE A 95 -3.73 2.02 -7.09
N ASP A 96 -3.78 2.62 -8.28
CA ASP A 96 -3.33 2.00 -9.53
C ASP A 96 -1.84 1.62 -9.50
N ASN A 97 -0.97 2.45 -8.91
CA ASN A 97 0.45 2.17 -8.77
C ASN A 97 0.73 0.91 -7.92
N LEU A 98 -0.09 0.65 -6.91
CA LEU A 98 -0.04 -0.57 -6.08
C LEU A 98 -0.62 -1.80 -6.79
N GLY A 99 -1.36 -1.63 -7.88
CA GLY A 99 -1.99 -2.70 -8.65
C GLY A 99 -1.21 -3.16 -9.88
N MET A 100 -0.04 -2.55 -10.14
CA MET A 100 0.72 -2.80 -11.37
C MET A 100 1.15 -4.26 -11.48
N SER A 101 1.02 -4.81 -12.69
CA SER A 101 1.62 -6.11 -13.00
C SER A 101 3.13 -5.98 -13.14
N ARG A 102 3.86 -7.08 -13.00
CA ARG A 102 5.29 -7.13 -13.34
C ARG A 102 5.55 -6.62 -14.76
N ALA A 103 4.69 -7.01 -15.71
CA ALA A 103 4.82 -6.58 -17.10
C ALA A 103 4.60 -5.08 -17.28
N ASP A 104 3.68 -4.47 -16.52
CA ASP A 104 3.44 -3.03 -16.57
C ASP A 104 4.56 -2.25 -15.89
N ALA A 105 5.06 -2.75 -14.75
CA ALA A 105 6.23 -2.20 -14.06
C ALA A 105 7.48 -2.22 -14.97
N GLU A 106 7.76 -3.36 -15.62
CA GLU A 106 8.85 -3.48 -16.59
C GLU A 106 8.72 -2.50 -17.76
N ARG A 107 7.51 -2.29 -18.29
CA ARG A 107 7.27 -1.30 -19.36
C ARG A 107 7.52 0.12 -18.87
N ARG A 108 7.07 0.45 -17.66
CA ARG A 108 7.23 1.77 -17.04
C ARG A 108 8.71 2.10 -16.84
N MET A 109 9.50 1.16 -16.34
CA MET A 109 10.93 1.32 -16.11
C MET A 109 11.75 1.42 -17.40
N ARG A 110 11.29 0.83 -18.51
CA ARG A 110 11.97 0.93 -19.82
C ARG A 110 11.62 2.19 -20.61
N GLY A 111 10.52 2.87 -20.25
CA GLY A 111 10.03 4.07 -20.90
C GLY A 111 10.28 5.36 -20.12
N ALA A 112 11.03 5.29 -19.01
CA ALA A 112 11.45 6.42 -18.18
C ALA A 112 12.90 6.84 -18.51
#